data_AF-A0A182UC39-F1
#
_entry.id   AF-A0A182UC39-F1
#
_cell.length_a   1.000
_cell.length_b   1.000
_cell.length_c   1.000
_cell.angle_alpha   90.00
_cell.angle_beta   90.00
_cell.angle_gamma   90.00
#
_symmetry.space_group_name_H-M   'P 1'
#
loop_
_entity.id
_entity.type
_entity.pdbx_description
1 polymer ?
#
loop_
_entity_poly.entity_id
_entity_poly.type
_entity_poly.pdbx_seq_one_letter_code
_entity_poly.pdbx_strand_id
1 'polypeptide(L)'
;MPVVLYSGLFHPDDDHQEIAFRYAVEKINSDRTILPRSKLLAQIERISPQDSFLASKRVCHLLGVGVAAIFGPQSSHTASHVQSICDTMEVSYILLYKQHLCCGQGK
;
A
#
# COMPACT_ATOMS: atom_id res chain seq x y z
N MET A 1 19.71 -5.05 -11.34
CA MET A 1 19.33 -4.51 -10.01
C MET A 1 17.90 -4.94 -9.75
N PRO A 2 17.59 -5.61 -8.62
CA PRO A 2 16.23 -6.02 -8.28
C PRO A 2 15.28 -4.83 -8.14
N VAL A 3 14.04 -5.02 -8.58
CA VAL A 3 12.95 -4.05 -8.44
C VAL A 3 11.98 -4.57 -7.39
N VAL A 4 11.63 -3.72 -6.42
CA VAL A 4 10.69 -4.04 -5.35
C VAL A 4 9.39 -3.28 -5.61
N LEU A 5 8.29 -3.99 -5.81
CA LEU A 5 7.00 -3.38 -6.09
C LEU A 5 6.32 -2.93 -4.80
N TYR A 6 5.88 -1.68 -4.78
CA TYR A 6 5.01 -1.12 -3.74
C TYR A 6 3.74 -0.66 -4.43
N SER A 7 2.59 -1.12 -3.94
CA SER A 7 1.30 -0.71 -4.48
C SER A 7 0.65 0.35 -3.58
N GLY A 8 -0.05 1.31 -4.17
CA GLY A 8 -0.92 2.25 -3.48
C GLY A 8 -2.35 2.13 -3.98
N LEU A 9 -3.30 1.98 -3.06
CA LEU A 9 -4.74 1.91 -3.29
C LEU A 9 -5.36 3.25 -2.90
N PHE A 10 -5.92 3.96 -3.88
CA PHE A 10 -6.45 5.31 -3.71
C PHE A 10 -7.89 5.39 -4.20
N HIS A 11 -8.71 6.18 -3.53
CA HIS A 11 -10.00 6.60 -4.10
C HIS A 11 -9.79 7.69 -5.16
N PRO A 12 -10.80 7.95 -6.03
CA PRO A 12 -10.71 9.03 -7.01
C PRO A 12 -10.37 10.40 -6.43
N ASP A 13 -10.76 10.65 -5.18
CA ASP A 13 -10.55 11.94 -4.49
C ASP A 13 -9.23 11.98 -3.67
N ASP A 14 -8.44 10.91 -3.66
CA ASP A 14 -7.20 10.78 -2.87
C ASP A 14 -5.95 11.28 -3.64
N ASP A 15 -6.10 12.34 -4.47
CA ASP A 15 -5.04 12.85 -5.37
C ASP A 15 -3.77 13.26 -4.60
N HIS A 16 -3.92 13.90 -3.44
CA HIS A 16 -2.78 14.36 -2.64
C HIS A 16 -1.97 13.17 -2.09
N GLN A 17 -2.65 12.12 -1.66
CA GLN A 17 -2.06 10.90 -1.13
C GLN A 17 -1.36 10.12 -2.25
N GLU A 18 -1.96 10.05 -3.43
CA GLU A 18 -1.37 9.43 -4.61
C GLU A 18 -0.07 10.16 -5.03
N ILE A 19 -0.10 11.50 -5.06
CA ILE A 19 1.09 12.33 -5.34
C ILE A 19 2.16 12.12 -4.27
N ALA A 20 1.81 12.14 -2.99
CA ALA A 20 2.74 11.93 -1.89
C ALA A 20 3.41 10.55 -1.97
N PHE A 21 2.64 9.50 -2.30
CA PHE A 21 3.17 8.16 -2.47
C PHE A 21 4.15 8.06 -3.64
N ARG A 22 3.81 8.64 -4.80
CA ARG A 22 4.74 8.70 -5.96
C ARG A 22 6.03 9.45 -5.60
N TYR A 23 5.89 10.60 -4.95
CA TYR A 23 7.03 11.42 -4.53
C TYR A 23 7.94 10.68 -3.55
N ALA A 24 7.37 9.94 -2.58
CA ALA A 24 8.14 9.15 -1.64
C ALA A 24 8.96 8.05 -2.33
N VAL A 25 8.37 7.34 -3.30
CA VAL A 25 9.06 6.32 -4.11
C VAL A 25 10.20 6.93 -4.92
N GLU A 26 9.96 8.07 -5.56
CA GLU A 26 10.99 8.81 -6.31
C GLU A 26 12.13 9.27 -5.38
N LYS A 27 11.78 9.83 -4.21
CA LYS A 27 12.76 10.32 -3.24
C LYS A 27 13.67 9.21 -2.75
N ILE A 28 13.12 8.05 -2.39
CA ILE A 28 13.91 6.87 -1.97
C ILE A 28 14.80 6.38 -3.11
N ASN A 29 14.28 6.30 -4.33
CA ASN A 29 15.06 5.88 -5.49
C ASN A 29 16.19 6.86 -5.87
N SER A 30 16.02 8.16 -5.55
CA SER A 30 17.05 9.19 -5.76
C SER A 30 18.18 9.11 -4.74
N ASP A 31 17.90 8.61 -3.53
CA ASP A 31 18.87 8.46 -2.45
C ASP A 31 19.46 7.04 -2.41
N ARG A 32 20.65 6.90 -3.02
CA ARG A 32 21.36 5.62 -3.08
C ARG A 32 21.89 5.14 -1.73
N THR A 33 21.80 5.94 -0.66
CA THR A 33 22.18 5.49 0.69
C THR A 33 21.09 4.63 1.33
N ILE A 34 19.84 4.82 0.93
CA ILE A 34 18.68 4.10 1.49
C ILE A 34 18.54 2.72 0.85
N LEU A 35 18.53 2.65 -0.49
CA LEU A 35 18.44 1.40 -1.25
C LEU A 35 19.60 1.31 -2.27
N PRO A 36 20.84 1.00 -1.81
CA PRO A 36 22.01 1.01 -2.68
C PRO A 36 21.99 -0.07 -3.78
N ARG A 37 21.18 -1.12 -3.60
CA ARG A 37 21.17 -2.31 -4.46
C ARG A 37 19.83 -2.64 -5.09
N SER A 38 18.79 -1.86 -4.83
CA SER A 38 17.44 -2.10 -5.35
C SER A 38 16.80 -0.79 -5.80
N LYS A 39 15.66 -0.91 -6.51
CA LYS A 39 14.79 0.22 -6.81
C LYS A 39 13.36 -0.12 -6.43
N LEU A 40 12.62 0.87 -5.94
CA LEU A 40 11.19 0.78 -5.73
C LEU A 40 10.45 1.06 -7.04
N LEU A 41 9.36 0.33 -7.28
CA LEU A 41 8.40 0.64 -8.33
C LEU A 41 7.04 0.91 -7.69
N ALA A 42 6.48 2.09 -7.97
CA ALA A 42 5.13 2.45 -7.55
C ALA A 42 4.09 1.85 -8.51
N GLN A 43 3.22 1.00 -7.99
CA GLN A 43 2.01 0.54 -8.67
C GLN A 43 0.81 1.30 -8.08
N ILE A 44 0.03 1.97 -8.93
CA ILE A 44 -1.10 2.79 -8.48
C ILE A 44 -2.39 2.09 -8.90
N GLU A 45 -3.25 1.81 -7.93
CA GLU A 45 -4.56 1.20 -8.15
C GLU A 45 -5.63 2.15 -7.62
N ARG A 46 -6.55 2.57 -8.49
CA ARG A 46 -7.69 3.40 -8.11
C ARG A 46 -8.92 2.53 -7.90
N ILE A 47 -9.56 2.67 -6.74
CA ILE A 47 -10.71 1.87 -6.33
C ILE A 47 -11.88 2.75 -5.91
N SER A 48 -13.12 2.28 -6.11
CA SER A 48 -14.31 3.02 -5.68
C SER A 48 -14.50 2.90 -4.16
N PRO A 49 -14.87 3.98 -3.44
CA PRO A 49 -15.04 3.94 -1.98
C PRO A 49 -16.12 2.97 -1.49
N GLN A 50 -17.11 2.66 -2.33
CA GLN A 50 -18.28 1.84 -1.99
C GLN A 50 -18.11 0.35 -2.33
N ASP A 51 -16.97 -0.06 -2.89
CA ASP A 51 -16.78 -1.43 -3.37
C ASP A 51 -15.61 -2.13 -2.66
N SER A 52 -15.87 -2.52 -1.41
CA SER A 52 -14.92 -3.27 -0.59
C SER A 52 -14.60 -4.66 -1.17
N PHE A 53 -15.54 -5.26 -1.91
CA PHE A 53 -15.32 -6.55 -2.57
C PHE A 53 -14.33 -6.42 -3.74
N LEU A 54 -14.50 -5.40 -4.58
CA LEU A 54 -13.56 -5.11 -5.66
C LEU A 54 -12.20 -4.71 -5.10
N ALA A 55 -12.15 -3.96 -3.99
CA ALA A 55 -10.91 -3.65 -3.29
C ALA A 55 -10.17 -4.92 -2.85
N SER A 56 -10.87 -5.87 -2.20
CA SER A 56 -10.28 -7.17 -1.83
C SER A 56 -9.79 -7.96 -3.05
N LYS A 57 -10.56 -7.97 -4.15
CA LYS A 57 -10.14 -8.65 -5.39
C LYS A 57 -8.88 -8.02 -6.00
N ARG A 58 -8.76 -6.69 -5.95
CA ARG A 58 -7.57 -5.96 -6.41
C ARG A 58 -6.36 -6.27 -5.54
N VAL A 59 -6.52 -6.28 -4.22
CA VAL A 59 -5.46 -6.71 -3.28
C VAL A 59 -4.99 -8.13 -3.58
N CYS A 60 -5.90 -9.09 -3.74
CA CYS A 60 -5.53 -10.47 -4.09
C CYS A 60 -4.73 -10.55 -5.40
N HIS A 61 -5.09 -9.72 -6.38
CA HIS A 61 -4.32 -9.64 -7.63
C HIS A 61 -2.90 -9.07 -7.41
N LEU A 62 -2.78 -7.97 -6.65
CA LEU A 62 -1.49 -7.38 -6.30
C LEU A 62 -0.57 -8.36 -5.57
N LEU A 63 -1.13 -9.12 -4.64
CA LEU A 63 -0.40 -10.18 -3.94
C LEU A 63 0.09 -11.27 -4.90
N GLY A 64 -0.73 -11.67 -5.87
CA GLY A 64 -0.32 -12.62 -6.91
C GLY A 64 0.78 -12.09 -7.85
N VAL A 65 0.88 -10.77 -8.02
CA VAL A 65 1.96 -10.10 -8.78
C VAL A 65 3.28 -10.04 -7.99
N GLY A 66 3.21 -10.19 -6.65
CA GLY A 66 4.39 -10.18 -5.78
C GLY A 66 4.78 -8.78 -5.30
N VAL A 67 3.81 -7.98 -4.87
CA VAL A 67 4.08 -6.70 -4.20
C VAL A 67 4.69 -6.92 -2.82
N ALA A 68 5.67 -6.08 -2.45
CA ALA A 68 6.31 -6.13 -1.13
C ALA A 68 5.49 -5.43 -0.04
N ALA A 69 4.70 -4.42 -0.44
CA ALA A 69 3.80 -3.72 0.46
C ALA A 69 2.64 -3.08 -0.29
N ILE A 70 1.55 -2.86 0.43
CA ILE A 70 0.35 -2.17 -0.06
C ILE A 70 0.06 -0.97 0.85
N PHE A 71 0.02 0.21 0.26
CA PHE A 71 -0.48 1.45 0.85
C PHE A 71 -1.99 1.53 0.63
N GLY A 72 -2.75 1.68 1.71
CA GLY A 72 -4.19 1.44 1.70
C GLY A 72 -5.08 2.68 1.63
N PRO A 73 -6.34 2.49 1.16
CA PRO A 73 -7.28 3.58 0.90
C PRO A 73 -7.79 4.23 2.19
N GLN A 74 -8.23 5.48 2.12
CA GLN A 74 -8.60 6.30 3.28
C GLN A 74 -9.85 5.85 4.09
N SER A 75 -10.63 4.87 3.61
CA SER A 75 -11.89 4.46 4.26
C SER A 75 -11.70 3.33 5.27
N SER A 76 -12.17 3.53 6.50
CA SER A 76 -12.04 2.58 7.62
C SER A 76 -12.59 1.19 7.32
N HIS A 77 -13.71 1.11 6.60
CA HIS A 77 -14.36 -0.16 6.24
C HIS A 77 -13.58 -0.96 5.18
N THR A 78 -12.97 -0.28 4.21
CA THR A 78 -12.16 -0.94 3.18
C THR A 78 -10.81 -1.36 3.75
N ALA A 79 -10.22 -0.53 4.59
CA ALA A 79 -8.97 -0.84 5.27
C ALA A 79 -9.02 -2.06 6.17
N SER A 80 -10.11 -2.29 6.92
CA SER A 80 -10.23 -3.48 7.77
C SER A 80 -10.22 -4.78 6.96
N HIS A 81 -10.81 -4.78 5.77
CA HIS A 81 -10.78 -5.94 4.88
C HIS A 81 -9.39 -6.15 4.25
N VAL A 82 -8.72 -5.07 3.83
CA VAL A 82 -7.37 -5.16 3.24
C VAL A 82 -6.36 -5.65 4.29
N GLN A 83 -6.45 -5.13 5.51
CA GLN A 83 -5.58 -5.52 6.63
C GLN A 83 -5.69 -7.02 6.94
N SER A 84 -6.92 -7.55 7.04
CA SER A 84 -7.13 -8.99 7.30
C SER A 84 -6.51 -9.89 6.21
N ILE A 85 -6.50 -9.45 4.95
CA ILE A 85 -5.89 -10.21 3.84
C ILE A 85 -4.36 -10.15 3.93
N CYS A 86 -3.80 -8.98 4.19
CA CYS A 86 -2.36 -8.78 4.35
C CYS A 86 -1.78 -9.53 5.55
N ASP A 87 -2.51 -9.59 6.68
CA ASP A 87 -2.14 -10.36 7.87
C ASP A 87 -2.07 -11.87 7.60
N THR A 88 -2.97 -12.38 6.74
CA THR A 88 -2.99 -13.80 6.34
C THR A 88 -1.84 -14.15 5.39
N MET A 89 -1.33 -13.17 4.64
CA MET A 89 -0.36 -13.35 3.56
C MET A 89 1.05 -12.85 3.90
N GLU A 90 1.29 -12.44 5.16
CA GLU A 90 2.54 -11.86 5.65
C GLU A 90 3.05 -10.65 4.84
N VAL A 91 2.14 -9.89 4.21
CA VAL A 91 2.50 -8.70 3.42
C VAL A 91 2.32 -7.42 4.25
N SER A 92 3.28 -6.51 4.17
CA SER A 92 3.24 -5.24 4.90
C SER A 92 2.13 -4.32 4.36
N TYR A 93 1.14 -4.01 5.20
CA TYR A 93 0.07 -3.06 4.89
C TYR A 93 0.27 -1.74 5.63
N ILE A 94 0.25 -0.60 4.90
CA ILE A 94 0.52 0.73 5.46
C ILE A 94 -0.70 1.65 5.29
N LEU A 95 -1.24 2.14 6.42
CA LEU A 95 -2.41 3.02 6.49
C LEU A 95 -2.03 4.50 6.54
N LEU A 96 -2.73 5.36 5.77
CA LEU A 96 -2.48 6.80 5.67
C LEU A 96 -3.27 7.67 6.67
N TYR A 97 -4.13 7.10 7.52
CA TYR A 97 -4.82 7.83 8.59
C TYR A 97 -4.53 7.19 9.96
N LYS A 98 -4.04 8.06 10.86
CA LYS A 98 -3.69 7.81 12.26
C LYS A 98 -2.56 6.80 12.53
N GLN A 99 -1.46 7.37 13.00
CA GLN A 99 -0.36 6.77 13.76
C GLN A 99 -0.78 6.07 15.09
N HIS A 100 -1.93 5.41 15.21
CA HIS A 100 -2.33 4.87 16.53
C HIS A 100 -2.93 3.47 16.61
N LEU A 101 -2.90 2.63 15.56
CA LEU A 101 -3.53 1.30 15.72
C LEU A 101 -2.86 0.06 15.13
N CYS A 102 -1.57 0.07 14.82
CA CYS A 102 -0.85 -1.17 14.47
C CYS A 102 0.55 -1.25 15.09
N CYS A 103 0.62 -1.11 16.42
CA CYS A 103 1.65 -1.75 17.25
C CYS A 103 1.11 -1.89 18.67
N GLY A 104 0.53 -3.05 19.00
CA GLY A 104 0.15 -3.39 20.38
C GLY A 104 -1.33 -3.68 20.63
N GLN A 105 -1.79 -4.86 20.21
CA GLN A 105 -2.72 -5.65 21.03
C GLN A 105 -2.16 -7.07 21.09
N GLY A 106 -1.03 -7.20 21.78
CA GLY A 106 -0.57 -8.44 22.37
C GLY A 106 -0.78 -8.33 23.87
N LYS A 107 -2.00 -8.61 24.33
CA LYS A 107 -2.43 -9.34 25.52
C LYS A 107 -3.93 -9.14 25.76
#